data_AF-A0A1I3US54-F1
#
_entry.id   AF-A0A1I3US54-F1
#
_cell.length_a   1.000
_cell.length_b   1.000
_cell.length_c   1.000
_cell.angle_alpha   90.00
_cell.angle_beta   90.00
_cell.angle_gamma   90.00
#
_symmetry.space_group_name_H-M   'P 1'
#
loop_
_entity.id
_entity.type
_entity.pdbx_description
1 polymer ?
#
loop_
_entity_poly.entity_id
_entity_poly.type
_entity_poly.pdbx_seq_one_letter_code
_entity_poly.pdbx_strand_id
1 'polypeptide(L)'
;MMQLYPSPFNTCDFFVDFPSWLPLHEWLPSVFQAYGDCSIKQWEFLTLDMPQWLIGIFAVYLVVGVLVLVSQGVRVRHKYFS
;
A
#
# COMPACT_ATOMS: atom_id res chain seq x y z
N MET A 1 3.87 8.97 -4.74
CA MET A 1 4.88 9.95 -5.21
C MET A 1 4.30 11.29 -5.68
N MET A 2 2.97 11.42 -5.81
CA MET A 2 2.29 12.71 -6.09
C MET A 2 2.63 13.83 -5.09
N GLN A 3 2.98 13.47 -3.85
CA GLN A 3 3.27 14.41 -2.76
C GLN A 3 4.70 15.00 -2.80
N LEU A 4 5.63 14.37 -3.54
CA LEU A 4 7.01 14.84 -3.72
C LEU A 4 7.21 15.56 -5.06
N TYR A 5 6.43 15.20 -6.08
CA TYR A 5 6.43 15.84 -7.40
C TYR A 5 4.98 16.08 -7.86
N PRO A 6 4.37 17.22 -7.50
CA PRO A 6 3.03 17.55 -7.95
C PRO A 6 3.08 17.95 -9.43
N SER A 7 2.68 17.04 -10.32
CA SER A 7 2.43 17.39 -11.72
C SER A 7 1.03 17.99 -11.85
N PRO A 8 0.85 19.15 -12.51
CA PRO A 8 -0.44 19.85 -12.61
C PRO A 8 -1.53 19.08 -13.38
N PHE A 9 -1.14 18.01 -14.09
CA PHE A 9 -2.04 17.14 -14.85
C PHE A 9 -2.46 15.86 -14.11
N ASN A 10 -1.91 15.61 -12.92
CA ASN A 10 -2.16 14.40 -12.16
C ASN A 10 -2.93 14.79 -10.90
N THR A 11 -4.16 15.24 -11.13
CA THR A 11 -5.11 15.63 -10.10
C THR A 11 -5.64 14.37 -9.42
N CYS A 12 -5.72 14.39 -8.10
CA CYS A 12 -6.43 13.32 -7.41
C CYS A 12 -7.93 13.51 -7.62
N ASP A 13 -8.59 12.48 -8.12
CA ASP A 13 -10.04 12.46 -8.18
C ASP A 13 -10.62 12.42 -6.77
N PHE A 14 -11.65 13.23 -6.53
CA PHE A 14 -12.35 13.26 -5.24
C PHE A 14 -13.22 12.02 -5.03
N PHE A 15 -13.56 11.33 -6.12
CA PHE A 15 -14.35 10.11 -6.11
C PHE A 15 -13.49 8.91 -6.47
N VAL A 16 -13.75 7.78 -5.81
CA VAL A 16 -13.04 6.54 -6.12
C VAL A 16 -13.75 5.85 -7.28
N ASP A 17 -13.06 5.73 -8.41
CA ASP A 17 -13.54 4.99 -9.58
C ASP A 17 -13.43 3.47 -9.34
N PHE A 18 -14.41 2.91 -8.64
CA PHE A 18 -14.57 1.47 -8.53
C PHE A 18 -15.31 0.90 -9.75
N PRO A 19 -14.91 -0.27 -10.27
CA PRO A 19 -15.62 -0.88 -11.38
C PRO A 19 -17.03 -1.33 -10.96
N SER A 20 -17.97 -1.35 -11.91
CA SER A 20 -19.40 -1.61 -11.66
C SER A 20 -19.70 -2.96 -11.00
N TRP A 21 -18.78 -3.92 -11.08
CA TRP A 21 -18.91 -5.23 -10.47
C TRP A 21 -18.46 -5.29 -8.99
N LEU A 22 -17.86 -4.22 -8.44
CA LEU A 22 -17.45 -4.14 -7.04
C LEU A 22 -17.50 -2.70 -6.49
N PRO A 23 -18.69 -2.16 -6.18
CA PRO A 23 -18.84 -0.82 -5.61
C PRO A 23 -18.54 -0.83 -4.11
N LEU A 24 -17.26 -0.97 -3.76
CA LEU A 24 -16.81 -1.13 -2.37
C LEU A 24 -17.13 0.07 -1.47
N HIS A 25 -17.20 1.26 -2.08
CA HIS A 25 -17.58 2.50 -1.43
C HIS A 25 -19.03 2.49 -0.93
N GLU A 26 -19.96 1.82 -1.61
CA GLU A 26 -21.36 1.73 -1.18
C GLU A 26 -21.55 0.67 -0.08
N TRP A 27 -20.76 -0.41 -0.14
CA TRP A 27 -20.90 -1.54 0.79
C TRP A 27 -20.27 -1.23 2.15
N LEU A 28 -19.13 -0.53 2.17
CA LEU A 28 -18.39 -0.15 3.38
C LEU A 28 -17.86 1.30 3.29
N PRO A 29 -18.77 2.30 3.34
CA PRO A 29 -18.39 3.70 3.21
C PRO A 29 -17.43 4.17 4.31
N SER A 30 -17.54 3.61 5.53
CA SER A 30 -16.68 3.99 6.65
C SER A 30 -15.19 3.73 6.42
N VAL A 31 -14.82 2.81 5.52
CA VAL A 31 -13.44 2.41 5.25
C VAL A 31 -12.97 2.88 3.88
N PHE A 32 -13.83 2.81 2.87
CA PHE A 32 -13.47 3.02 1.47
C PHE A 32 -13.89 4.36 0.88
N GLN A 33 -14.62 5.18 1.64
CA GLN A 33 -14.97 6.51 1.17
C GLN A 33 -13.75 7.44 1.30
N ALA A 34 -13.34 8.03 0.17
CA ALA A 34 -12.31 9.06 0.15
C ALA A 34 -12.92 10.38 0.65
N TYR A 35 -12.56 10.81 1.85
CA TYR A 35 -13.08 12.03 2.47
C TYR A 35 -12.22 13.28 2.22
N GLY A 36 -11.09 13.20 1.51
CA GLY A 36 -10.09 14.28 1.52
C GLY A 36 -9.28 14.47 0.25
N ASP A 37 -8.81 15.71 0.07
CA ASP A 37 -7.81 16.14 -0.92
C ASP A 37 -6.49 15.37 -0.74
N CYS A 38 -6.10 14.57 -1.73
CA CYS A 38 -4.83 13.82 -1.69
C CYS A 38 -3.57 14.69 -1.65
N SER A 39 -3.68 16.00 -1.88
CA SER A 39 -2.53 16.90 -1.94
C SER A 39 -2.11 17.47 -0.58
N ILE A 40 -2.87 17.19 0.48
CA ILE A 40 -2.65 17.79 1.79
C ILE A 40 -1.98 16.79 2.73
N LYS A 41 -0.84 17.18 3.31
CA LYS A 41 -0.18 16.40 4.37
C LYS A 41 -0.99 16.46 5.66
N GLN A 42 -1.77 15.41 5.93
CA GLN A 42 -2.62 15.33 7.14
C GLN A 42 -1.85 14.91 8.40
N TRP A 43 -0.74 14.17 8.24
CA TRP A 43 0.02 13.60 9.35
C TRP A 43 1.50 13.52 9.03
N GLU A 44 2.32 14.10 9.90
CA GLU A 44 3.77 13.99 9.91
C GLU A 44 4.22 13.45 11.27
N PHE A 45 5.01 12.38 11.26
CA PHE A 45 5.60 11.82 12.48
C PHE A 45 7.09 11.61 12.26
N LEU A 46 7.89 12.21 13.12
CA LEU A 46 9.35 12.15 13.05
C LEU A 46 9.90 12.69 11.70
N THR A 47 9.27 13.75 11.17
CA THR A 47 9.58 14.36 9.85
C THR A 47 9.26 13.43 8.66
N LEU A 48 8.58 12.29 8.89
CA LEU A 48 8.13 11.38 7.84
C LEU A 48 6.61 11.46 7.66
N ASP A 49 6.18 11.56 6.40
CA ASP A 49 4.77 11.52 6.04
C ASP A 49 4.18 10.11 6.20
N MET A 50 2.85 10.04 6.42
CA MET A 50 2.04 8.82 6.40
C MET A 50 2.38 7.87 5.22
N PRO A 51 2.44 8.33 3.95
CA PRO A 51 2.79 7.47 2.82
C PRO A 51 4.23 6.95 2.88
N GLN A 52 5.17 7.71 3.44
CA GLN A 52 6.57 7.30 3.54
C GLN A 52 6.77 6.20 4.60
N TRP A 53 6.05 6.31 5.73
CA TRP A 53 6.00 5.25 6.75
C TRP A 53 5.43 3.93 6.20
N LEU A 54 4.35 4.01 5.42
CA LEU A 54 3.76 2.84 4.78
C LEU A 54 4.74 2.13 3.85
N ILE A 55 5.53 2.88 3.06
CA ILE A 55 6.56 2.29 2.20
C ILE A 55 7.56 1.46 3.02
N GLY A 56 8.03 2.00 4.16
CA GLY A 56 8.95 1.28 5.05
C GLY A 56 8.35 -0.02 5.61
N ILE A 57 7.11 0.04 6.09
CA ILE A 57 6.41 -1.13 6.63
C ILE A 57 6.21 -2.21 5.55
N PHE A 58 5.74 -1.82 4.36
CA PHE A 58 5.56 -2.75 3.24
C PHE A 58 6.88 -3.39 2.81
N ALA A 59 7.99 -2.65 2.80
CA ALA A 59 9.30 -3.20 2.49
C ALA A 59 9.73 -4.28 3.50
N VAL A 60 9.54 -4.05 4.80
CA VAL A 60 9.85 -5.05 5.84
C VAL A 60 9.01 -6.31 5.66
N TYR A 61 7.70 -6.18 5.43
CA TYR A 61 6.82 -7.33 5.18
C TYR A 61 7.23 -8.12 3.93
N LEU A 62 7.64 -7.44 2.85
CA LEU A 62 8.15 -8.08 1.63
C LEU A 62 9.41 -8.91 1.95
N VAL A 63 10.39 -8.33 2.66
CA VAL A 63 11.62 -9.03 3.05
C VAL A 63 11.30 -10.28 3.88
N VAL A 64 10.43 -10.17 4.88
CA VAL A 64 9.99 -11.31 5.69
C VAL A 64 9.31 -12.37 4.84
N GLY A 65 8.42 -11.97 3.92
CA GLY A 65 7.75 -12.88 2.99
C GLY A 65 8.74 -13.64 2.10
N VAL A 66 9.74 -12.95 1.54
CA VAL A 66 10.80 -13.59 0.73
C VAL A 66 11.63 -14.55 1.57
N LEU A 67 12.04 -14.16 2.78
CA LEU A 67 12.78 -15.04 3.68
C LEU A 67 12.00 -16.32 3.99
N VAL A 68 10.70 -16.21 4.26
CA VAL A 68 9.82 -17.35 4.50
C VAL A 68 9.72 -18.24 3.25
N LEU A 69 9.51 -17.67 2.07
CA LEU A 69 9.45 -18.43 0.81
C LEU A 69 10.76 -19.17 0.51
N VAL A 70 11.91 -18.50 0.68
CA VAL A 70 13.23 -19.12 0.52
C VAL A 70 13.44 -20.23 1.54
N SER A 71 13.03 -20.02 2.80
CA SER A 71 13.15 -21.05 3.85
C SER A 71 12.33 -22.31 3.53
N GLN A 72 11.17 -22.17 2.88
CA GLN A 72 10.38 -23.31 2.42
C GLN A 72 11.10 -24.07 1.29
N GLY A 73 11.66 -23.37 0.32
CA GLY A 73 12.42 -24.00 -0.78
C GLY A 73 13.66 -24.76 -0.32
N VAL A 74 14.41 -24.22 0.67
CA VAL A 74 15.60 -24.88 1.24
C VAL A 74 15.22 -26.13 2.04
N ARG A 75 14.15 -26.08 2.85
CA ARG A 75 13.66 -27.26 3.59
C ARG A 75 13.13 -28.36 2.68
N VAL A 76 12.45 -28.03 1.59
CA VAL A 76 11.96 -29.02 0.61
C VAL A 76 13.13 -29.71 -0.09
N ARG A 77 14.16 -28.97 -0.51
CA ARG A 77 15.38 -29.58 -1.07
C ARG A 77 16.08 -30.54 -0.11
N HIS A 78 16.17 -30.19 1.17
CA HIS A 78 16.78 -31.06 2.17
C HIS A 78 15.99 -32.37 2.40
N LYS A 79 14.64 -32.33 2.31
CA LYS A 79 13.82 -33.55 2.43
C LYS A 79 13.89 -34.48 1.22
N TYR A 80 14.27 -34.00 0.04
CA TYR A 80 14.33 -34.83 -1.17
C TYR A 80 15.69 -35.52 -1.38
N PHE A 81 16.74 -35.08 -0.66
CA PHE A 81 18.12 -35.58 -0.80
C PHE A 81 18.62 -36.40 0.41
N SER A 82 17.79 -36.64 1.42
CA SER A 82 18.02 -37.61 2.50
C SER A 82 17.05 -38.77 2.37
#